data_AF-A0A7Y9DJS9-F1
#
_entry.id   AF-A0A7Y9DJS9-F1
#
_cell.length_a   1.000
_cell.length_b   1.000
_cell.length_c   1.000
_cell.angle_alpha   90.00
_cell.angle_beta   90.00
_cell.angle_gamma   90.00
#
_symmetry.space_group_name_H-M   'P 1'
#
loop_
_entity.id
_entity.type
_entity.pdbx_description
1 polymer ?
#
loop_
_entity_poly.entity_id
_entity_poly.type
_entity_poly.pdbx_seq_one_letter_code
_entity_poly.pdbx_strand_id
1 'polypeptide(L)'
;MSTQYPTAPQHSQVTNQPAGMATASVVLGAVGFIVGICSLIGLVLGLVARGKARRGEISPARVKAGIIVSSISLALGIIGWIVLFAAIGAGTDAASTAISSAAASASAAAEVATPSEPAAVETSAPAQAAPAPAPAETTEALTGGSVSQKNAVRKAESYLELSAFSRSGLIQQLTFEGFSPEDAAYGVDQTGADWNEQAAKKAASYLEMSGFSRQGLTDQLTFEGFSAAEADYGVSKVGL
;
A
#
# COMPACT_ATOMS: atom_id res chain seq x y z
N MET A 1 14.12 69.71 11.11
CA MET A 1 12.94 69.51 10.26
C MET A 1 12.83 68.01 10.01
N SER A 2 12.03 67.32 10.83
CA SER A 2 11.92 65.86 10.83
C SER A 2 10.87 65.44 9.82
N THR A 3 11.29 64.76 8.74
CA THR A 3 10.39 64.24 7.71
C THR A 3 9.73 62.96 8.20
N GLN A 4 8.47 63.09 8.60
CA GLN A 4 7.58 62.01 9.01
C GLN A 4 7.05 61.31 7.75
N TYR A 5 7.40 60.03 7.55
CA TYR A 5 6.88 59.23 6.44
C TYR A 5 5.43 58.79 6.72
N PRO A 6 4.52 58.84 5.73
CA PRO A 6 3.15 58.39 5.88
C PRO A 6 3.04 56.85 5.88
N THR A 7 2.24 56.35 6.82
CA THR A 7 1.89 54.94 7.00
C THR A 7 1.05 54.43 5.82
N ALA A 8 1.47 53.35 5.15
CA ALA A 8 0.69 52.69 4.10
C ALA A 8 -0.44 51.82 4.71
N PRO A 9 -1.62 51.72 4.09
CA PRO A 9 -2.69 50.85 4.56
C PRO A 9 -2.35 49.38 4.33
N GLN A 10 -2.60 48.58 5.37
CA GLN A 10 -2.46 47.13 5.40
C GLN A 10 -3.54 46.48 4.51
N HIS A 11 -3.15 45.80 3.43
CA HIS A 11 -4.02 44.85 2.74
C HIS A 11 -3.77 43.45 3.31
N SER A 12 -4.56 43.08 4.32
CA SER A 12 -4.66 41.71 4.80
C SER A 12 -5.36 40.84 3.74
N GLN A 13 -4.59 40.22 2.83
CA GLN A 13 -5.11 39.12 2.02
C GLN A 13 -5.09 37.85 2.88
N VAL A 14 -6.14 37.69 3.69
CA VAL A 14 -6.45 36.40 4.33
C VAL A 14 -7.01 35.50 3.24
N THR A 15 -6.15 34.71 2.60
CA THR A 15 -6.59 33.58 1.77
C THR A 15 -7.12 32.48 2.69
N ASN A 16 -8.37 32.63 3.13
CA ASN A 16 -9.13 31.52 3.72
C ASN A 16 -9.49 30.54 2.59
N GLN A 17 -8.55 29.64 2.27
CA GLN A 17 -8.81 28.51 1.41
C GLN A 17 -9.13 27.31 2.33
N PRO A 18 -10.38 26.80 2.34
CA PRO A 18 -10.77 25.76 3.28
C PRO A 18 -10.06 24.45 2.96
N ALA A 19 -9.33 23.90 3.94
CA ALA A 19 -8.59 22.65 3.89
C ALA A 19 -9.42 21.38 3.59
N GLY A 20 -10.72 21.52 3.28
CA GLY A 20 -11.65 20.42 3.07
C GLY A 20 -11.66 19.81 1.66
N MET A 21 -11.11 20.47 0.64
CA MET A 21 -11.20 19.95 -0.74
C MET A 21 -10.06 18.99 -1.13
N ALA A 22 -8.87 19.12 -0.52
CA ALA A 22 -7.74 18.24 -0.83
C ALA A 22 -7.86 16.87 -0.13
N THR A 23 -8.49 16.81 1.04
CA THR A 23 -8.73 15.56 1.77
C THR A 23 -9.83 14.72 1.13
N ALA A 24 -10.85 15.36 0.55
CA ALA A 24 -11.95 14.67 -0.12
C ALA A 24 -11.50 13.88 -1.37
N SER A 25 -10.53 14.39 -2.16
CA SER A 25 -10.04 13.72 -3.37
C SER A 25 -9.15 12.51 -3.06
N VAL A 26 -8.34 12.57 -2.01
CA VAL A 26 -7.52 11.44 -1.55
C VAL A 26 -8.39 10.29 -1.05
N VAL A 27 -9.45 10.59 -0.30
CA VAL A 27 -10.40 9.58 0.19
C VAL A 27 -11.21 8.97 -0.96
N LEU A 28 -11.70 9.77 -1.91
CA LEU A 28 -12.38 9.25 -3.10
C LEU A 28 -11.46 8.38 -3.97
N GLY A 29 -10.18 8.78 -4.11
CA GLY A 29 -9.18 8.00 -4.84
C GLY A 29 -8.89 6.64 -4.20
N ALA A 30 -8.75 6.60 -2.87
CA ALA A 30 -8.54 5.36 -2.12
C ALA A 30 -9.75 4.41 -2.21
N VAL A 31 -10.97 4.95 -2.09
CA VAL A 31 -12.20 4.16 -2.25
C VAL A 31 -12.33 3.62 -3.69
N GLY A 32 -12.02 4.43 -4.70
CA GLY A 32 -11.99 4.00 -6.11
C GLY A 32 -10.96 2.90 -6.37
N PHE A 33 -9.79 2.98 -5.76
CA PHE A 33 -8.72 1.97 -5.87
C PHE A 33 -9.14 0.63 -5.23
N ILE A 34 -9.76 0.65 -4.05
CA ILE A 34 -10.25 -0.55 -3.35
C ILE A 34 -11.37 -1.23 -4.14
N VAL A 35 -12.33 -0.47 -4.68
CA VAL A 35 -13.41 -1.02 -5.53
C VAL A 35 -12.87 -1.58 -6.86
N GLY A 36 -11.83 -0.95 -7.42
CA GLY A 36 -11.11 -1.44 -8.59
C GLY A 36 -10.42 -2.79 -8.34
N ILE A 37 -9.73 -2.93 -7.21
CA ILE A 37 -9.06 -4.18 -6.81
C ILE A 37 -10.09 -5.32 -6.62
N CYS A 38 -11.21 -5.05 -5.96
CA CYS A 38 -12.28 -6.04 -5.77
C CYS A 38 -12.88 -6.55 -7.10
N SER A 39 -13.00 -5.66 -8.10
CA SER A 39 -13.50 -6.02 -9.43
C SER A 39 -12.50 -6.90 -10.20
N LEU A 40 -11.20 -6.66 -10.01
CA LEU A 40 -10.13 -7.47 -10.60
C LEU A 40 -10.12 -8.89 -10.02
N ILE A 41 -10.30 -9.02 -8.70
CA ILE A 41 -10.39 -10.31 -8.00
C ILE A 41 -11.58 -11.13 -8.53
N GLY A 42 -12.75 -10.51 -8.72
CA GLY A 42 -13.93 -11.19 -9.27
C GLY A 42 -13.71 -11.73 -10.70
N LEU A 43 -12.98 -10.98 -11.53
CA LEU A 43 -12.64 -11.40 -12.90
C LEU A 43 -11.67 -12.57 -12.91
N VAL A 44 -10.64 -12.54 -12.05
CA VAL A 44 -9.65 -13.62 -11.92
C VAL A 44 -10.32 -14.91 -11.44
N LEU A 45 -11.18 -14.84 -10.42
CA LEU A 45 -11.93 -16.02 -9.94
C LEU A 45 -12.85 -16.59 -11.02
N GLY A 46 -13.48 -15.74 -11.84
CA GLY A 46 -14.29 -16.16 -12.98
C GLY A 46 -13.48 -16.90 -14.06
N LEU A 47 -12.28 -16.42 -14.39
CA LEU A 47 -11.39 -17.05 -15.38
C LEU A 47 -10.81 -18.37 -14.87
N VAL A 48 -10.41 -18.45 -13.60
CA VAL A 48 -9.92 -19.68 -12.97
C VAL A 48 -11.02 -20.76 -12.93
N ALA A 49 -12.26 -20.38 -12.58
CA ALA A 49 -13.41 -21.29 -12.62
C ALA A 49 -13.67 -21.79 -14.05
N ARG A 50 -13.57 -20.93 -15.07
CA ARG A 50 -13.74 -21.30 -16.49
C ARG A 50 -12.62 -22.21 -16.99
N GLY A 51 -11.38 -21.99 -16.54
CA GLY A 51 -10.22 -22.82 -16.88
C GLY A 51 -10.24 -24.20 -16.20
N LYS A 52 -10.84 -24.30 -15.01
CA LYS A 52 -10.99 -25.58 -14.29
C LYS A 52 -12.22 -26.38 -14.75
N ALA A 53 -13.26 -25.71 -15.25
CA ALA A 53 -14.40 -26.33 -15.94
C ALA A 53 -14.00 -27.01 -17.27
N ARG A 54 -13.08 -26.42 -18.05
CA ARG A 54 -12.56 -27.04 -19.29
C ARG A 54 -11.73 -28.30 -19.05
N ARG A 55 -11.26 -28.52 -17.81
CA ARG A 55 -10.50 -29.71 -17.39
C ARG A 55 -11.39 -30.84 -16.84
N GLY A 56 -12.71 -30.64 -16.76
CA GLY A 56 -13.64 -31.68 -16.29
C GLY A 56 -13.59 -31.96 -14.77
N GLU A 57 -12.84 -31.16 -14.01
CA GLU A 57 -12.57 -31.38 -12.58
C GLU A 57 -13.69 -30.85 -11.66
N ILE A 58 -14.70 -30.18 -12.22
CA ILE A 58 -15.76 -29.49 -11.46
C ILE A 58 -17.12 -29.93 -11.94
N SER A 59 -18.00 -30.29 -11.00
CA SER A 59 -19.39 -30.68 -11.31
C SER A 59 -20.16 -29.53 -11.97
N PRO A 60 -21.10 -29.81 -12.91
CA PRO A 60 -21.83 -28.79 -13.65
C PRO A 60 -22.64 -27.84 -12.75
N ALA A 61 -23.02 -28.29 -11.55
CA ALA A 61 -23.68 -27.45 -10.54
C ALA A 61 -22.77 -26.35 -9.98
N ARG A 62 -21.49 -26.66 -9.75
CA ARG A 62 -20.49 -25.70 -9.24
C ARG A 62 -20.04 -24.70 -10.31
N VAL A 63 -20.02 -25.12 -11.59
CA VAL A 63 -19.77 -24.22 -12.72
C VAL A 63 -20.92 -23.21 -12.90
N LYS A 64 -22.17 -23.67 -12.81
CA LYS A 64 -23.34 -22.77 -12.86
C LYS A 64 -23.33 -21.76 -11.70
N ALA A 65 -23.02 -22.20 -10.48
CA ALA A 65 -22.92 -21.31 -9.32
C ALA A 65 -21.80 -20.27 -9.47
N GLY A 66 -20.62 -20.67 -9.98
CA GLY A 66 -19.50 -19.75 -10.22
C GLY A 66 -19.79 -18.67 -11.27
N ILE A 67 -20.50 -19.03 -12.34
CA ILE A 67 -20.92 -18.08 -13.38
C ILE A 67 -21.95 -17.08 -12.82
N ILE A 68 -22.93 -17.56 -12.03
CA ILE A 68 -23.96 -16.70 -11.43
C ILE A 68 -23.32 -15.70 -10.46
N VAL A 69 -22.44 -16.16 -9.56
CA VAL A 69 -21.75 -15.27 -8.63
C VAL A 69 -20.87 -14.25 -9.35
N SER A 70 -20.13 -14.66 -10.39
CA SER A 70 -19.32 -13.75 -11.21
C SER A 70 -20.18 -12.68 -11.92
N SER A 71 -21.34 -13.06 -12.46
CA SER A 71 -22.26 -12.11 -13.10
C SER A 71 -22.88 -11.12 -12.13
N ILE A 72 -23.21 -11.55 -10.90
CA ILE A 72 -23.76 -10.69 -9.85
C ILE A 72 -22.70 -9.70 -9.37
N SER A 73 -21.47 -10.15 -9.14
CA SER A 73 -20.36 -9.28 -8.75
C SER A 73 -20.01 -8.25 -9.82
N LEU A 74 -20.03 -8.64 -11.10
CA LEU A 74 -19.80 -7.71 -12.21
C LEU A 74 -20.93 -6.67 -12.33
N ALA A 75 -22.19 -7.10 -12.20
CA ALA A 75 -23.34 -6.19 -12.23
C ALA A 75 -23.31 -5.18 -11.08
N LEU A 76 -23.00 -5.63 -9.85
CA LEU A 76 -22.86 -4.76 -8.68
C LEU A 76 -21.67 -3.80 -8.83
N GLY A 77 -20.56 -4.24 -9.41
CA GLY A 77 -19.41 -3.40 -9.72
C GLY A 77 -19.75 -2.30 -10.72
N ILE A 78 -20.45 -2.64 -11.82
CA ILE A 78 -20.89 -1.67 -12.84
C ILE A 78 -21.90 -0.67 -12.25
N ILE A 79 -22.85 -1.13 -11.44
CA ILE A 79 -23.83 -0.25 -10.76
C ILE A 79 -23.11 0.70 -9.79
N GLY A 80 -22.16 0.19 -9.00
CA GLY A 80 -21.34 1.02 -8.11
C GLY A 80 -20.51 2.06 -8.87
N TRP A 81 -19.99 1.70 -10.04
CA TRP A 81 -19.24 2.61 -10.90
C TRP A 81 -20.12 3.68 -11.56
N ILE A 82 -21.35 3.34 -11.95
CA ILE A 82 -22.35 4.28 -12.47
C ILE A 82 -22.77 5.28 -11.39
N VAL A 83 -23.01 4.84 -10.16
CA VAL A 83 -23.36 5.72 -9.02
C VAL A 83 -22.19 6.65 -8.67
N LEU A 84 -20.94 6.15 -8.74
CA LEU A 84 -19.73 6.94 -8.52
C LEU A 84 -19.52 8.00 -9.62
N PHE A 85 -19.77 7.66 -10.88
CA PHE A 85 -19.67 8.61 -12.00
C PHE A 85 -20.80 9.65 -12.00
N ALA A 86 -22.02 9.26 -11.61
CA ALA A 86 -23.15 10.18 -11.47
C ALA A 86 -22.93 11.22 -10.36
N ALA A 87 -22.19 10.86 -9.29
CA ALA A 87 -21.84 11.79 -8.21
C ALA A 87 -20.77 12.84 -8.61
N ILE A 88 -20.01 12.60 -9.68
CA ILE A 88 -19.01 13.55 -10.22
C ILE A 88 -19.64 14.50 -11.26
N GLY A 89 -20.79 14.14 -11.85
CA GLY A 89 -21.49 14.95 -12.85
C GLY A 89 -22.28 16.16 -12.33
N ALA A 90 -22.38 16.35 -11.01
CA ALA A 90 -23.10 17.48 -10.39
C ALA A 90 -22.21 18.69 -10.05
N GLY A 91 -20.94 18.72 -10.52
CA GLY A 91 -19.98 19.78 -10.17
C GLY A 91 -19.13 20.31 -11.33
N THR A 92 -19.42 19.97 -12.59
CA THR A 92 -18.53 20.26 -13.74
C THR A 92 -18.91 21.49 -14.57
N ASP A 93 -19.67 22.44 -14.04
CA ASP A 93 -19.89 23.74 -14.72
C ASP A 93 -18.81 24.79 -14.39
N ALA A 94 -17.93 24.54 -13.42
CA ALA A 94 -16.96 25.54 -12.96
C ALA A 94 -15.50 25.31 -13.39
N ALA A 95 -15.15 24.15 -13.96
CA ALA A 95 -13.75 23.82 -14.28
C ALA A 95 -13.35 24.06 -15.75
N SER A 96 -14.32 24.23 -16.66
CA SER A 96 -14.05 24.36 -18.10
C SER A 96 -13.57 25.76 -18.53
N THR A 97 -13.73 26.78 -17.69
CA THR A 97 -13.37 28.17 -18.05
C THR A 97 -11.93 28.56 -17.68
N ALA A 98 -11.22 27.74 -16.91
CA ALA A 98 -9.85 28.09 -16.46
C ALA A 98 -8.72 27.57 -17.37
N ILE A 99 -9.01 26.61 -18.28
CA ILE A 99 -7.96 25.98 -19.10
C ILE A 99 -7.75 26.71 -20.44
N SER A 100 -8.70 27.56 -20.88
CA SER A 100 -8.61 28.27 -22.16
C SER A 100 -7.80 29.58 -22.11
N SER A 101 -7.28 30.02 -20.95
CA SER A 101 -6.58 31.31 -20.82
C SER A 101 -5.06 31.20 -20.59
N ALA A 102 -4.50 30.00 -20.46
CA ALA A 102 -3.07 29.84 -20.10
C ALA A 102 -2.15 29.45 -21.27
N ALA A 103 -2.68 29.23 -22.47
CA ALA A 103 -1.91 28.72 -23.61
C ALA A 103 -1.44 29.80 -24.63
N ALA A 104 -1.52 31.10 -24.30
CA ALA A 104 -1.16 32.17 -25.21
C ALA A 104 -0.30 33.28 -24.56
N SER A 105 0.93 32.95 -24.17
CA SER A 105 2.05 33.91 -24.24
C SER A 105 3.41 33.24 -24.06
N ALA A 106 4.16 33.29 -25.16
CA ALA A 106 5.60 33.09 -25.37
C ALA A 106 6.52 33.26 -24.13
N SER A 107 7.45 32.33 -23.86
CA SER A 107 8.80 32.27 -24.47
C SER A 107 9.64 33.54 -24.25
N ALA A 108 10.51 33.54 -23.22
CA ALA A 108 11.86 34.14 -23.25
C ALA A 108 12.67 33.80 -21.97
N ALA A 109 13.93 33.42 -22.18
CA ALA A 109 15.09 33.47 -21.28
C ALA A 109 15.02 32.66 -19.96
N ALA A 110 15.74 31.54 -19.82
CA ALA A 110 17.19 31.44 -19.57
C ALA A 110 17.64 32.21 -18.32
N GLU A 111 18.13 31.50 -17.29
CA GLU A 111 19.46 31.69 -16.65
C GLU A 111 19.49 31.23 -15.17
N VAL A 112 20.13 30.06 -14.96
CA VAL A 112 21.20 29.74 -13.99
C VAL A 112 20.95 29.72 -12.45
N ALA A 113 21.59 28.70 -11.87
CA ALA A 113 22.13 28.54 -10.50
C ALA A 113 21.28 27.82 -9.43
N THR A 114 21.63 26.54 -9.24
CA THR A 114 21.88 25.94 -7.91
C THR A 114 23.13 26.60 -7.27
N PRO A 115 23.51 26.39 -5.98
CA PRO A 115 23.05 25.41 -4.98
C PRO A 115 22.89 26.00 -3.54
N SER A 116 22.38 25.21 -2.56
CA SER A 116 22.89 25.15 -1.16
C SER A 116 22.01 24.26 -0.28
N GLU A 117 22.54 23.10 0.08
CA GLU A 117 22.38 22.37 1.36
C GLU A 117 23.48 22.95 2.31
N PRO A 118 23.36 23.06 3.67
CA PRO A 118 23.08 21.94 4.58
C PRO A 118 22.43 22.22 5.96
N ALA A 119 22.15 21.10 6.65
CA ALA A 119 22.12 20.92 8.12
C ALA A 119 20.93 21.57 8.89
N ALA A 120 20.46 21.06 10.02
CA ALA A 120 20.53 19.78 10.72
C ALA A 120 19.56 19.87 11.92
N VAL A 121 19.10 18.71 12.40
CA VAL A 121 18.62 18.35 13.76
C VAL A 121 17.58 19.19 14.51
N GLU A 122 16.49 18.54 14.95
CA GLU A 122 16.17 18.16 16.34
C GLU A 122 14.72 17.63 16.39
N THR A 123 14.50 16.36 16.71
CA THR A 123 14.21 15.86 18.07
C THR A 123 13.11 16.65 18.80
N SER A 124 11.89 16.11 18.78
CA SER A 124 10.99 16.14 19.94
C SER A 124 9.81 15.18 19.73
N ALA A 125 9.96 13.94 20.22
CA ALA A 125 8.92 13.26 20.98
C ALA A 125 9.09 13.72 22.46
N PRO A 126 8.08 13.73 23.36
CA PRO A 126 7.20 12.56 23.58
C PRO A 126 5.77 12.83 24.16
N ALA A 127 5.06 11.70 24.36
CA ALA A 127 4.01 11.45 25.38
C ALA A 127 2.58 11.93 25.08
N GLN A 128 1.48 11.21 25.36
CA GLN A 128 1.22 9.87 25.90
C GLN A 128 -0.32 9.70 25.94
N ALA A 129 -0.85 8.51 25.63
CA ALA A 129 -2.13 8.05 26.19
C ALA A 129 -2.15 6.52 26.17
N ALA A 130 -1.73 5.96 27.29
CA ALA A 130 -1.93 4.56 27.64
C ALA A 130 -3.39 4.31 28.05
N PRO A 131 -3.92 3.12 27.77
CA PRO A 131 -4.82 2.44 28.69
C PRO A 131 -4.05 1.38 29.47
N ALA A 132 -4.27 1.40 30.79
CA ALA A 132 -3.70 0.52 31.80
C ALA A 132 -4.18 -0.95 31.64
N PRO A 133 -3.51 -1.91 32.32
CA PRO A 133 -3.44 -3.32 31.95
C PRO A 133 -4.56 -4.16 32.54
N ALA A 134 -4.94 -5.22 31.82
CA ALA A 134 -5.77 -6.33 32.30
C ALA A 134 -4.96 -7.64 32.15
N PRO A 135 -5.19 -8.64 33.01
CA PRO A 135 -4.14 -9.31 33.77
C PRO A 135 -3.23 -10.28 33.01
N ALA A 136 -2.02 -10.42 33.57
CA ALA A 136 -1.07 -11.48 33.27
C ALA A 136 -1.70 -12.88 33.37
N GLU A 137 -1.65 -13.63 32.27
CA GLU A 137 -1.57 -15.08 32.32
C GLU A 137 -0.11 -15.48 32.09
N THR A 138 0.62 -15.59 33.20
CA THR A 138 1.81 -16.43 33.26
C THR A 138 1.35 -17.86 33.54
N THR A 139 2.10 -18.84 33.00
CA THR A 139 2.06 -20.29 33.23
C THR A 139 1.25 -21.16 32.27
N GLU A 140 1.69 -21.29 31.01
CA GLU A 140 1.77 -22.58 30.30
C GLU A 140 3.02 -22.64 29.40
N ALA A 141 4.19 -22.42 30.01
CA ALA A 141 5.48 -22.55 29.36
C ALA A 141 6.09 -23.92 29.66
N LEU A 142 5.54 -25.00 29.10
CA LEU A 142 6.26 -26.28 29.02
C LEU A 142 5.92 -26.99 27.69
N THR A 143 6.87 -26.90 26.77
CA THR A 143 7.04 -27.71 25.54
C THR A 143 5.92 -27.60 24.49
N GLY A 144 6.06 -26.65 23.56
CA GLY A 144 5.33 -26.68 22.28
C GLY A 144 4.74 -25.34 21.81
N GLY A 145 4.84 -24.27 22.59
CA GLY A 145 4.23 -22.97 22.29
C GLY A 145 2.72 -22.94 22.53
N SER A 146 2.16 -21.75 22.74
CA SER A 146 0.72 -21.54 22.92
C SER A 146 -0.07 -21.97 21.66
N VAL A 147 -1.38 -22.19 21.77
CA VAL A 147 -2.23 -22.45 20.59
C VAL A 147 -2.13 -21.31 19.56
N SER A 148 -2.05 -20.06 20.05
CA SER A 148 -1.86 -18.88 19.21
C SER A 148 -0.54 -18.94 18.44
N GLN A 149 0.57 -19.26 19.12
CA GLN A 149 1.88 -19.44 18.50
C GLN A 149 1.87 -20.53 17.42
N LYS A 150 1.28 -21.70 17.70
CA LYS A 150 1.13 -22.78 16.71
C LYS A 150 0.29 -22.37 15.49
N ASN A 151 -0.72 -21.53 15.69
CA ASN A 151 -1.50 -20.97 14.59
C ASN A 151 -0.66 -19.98 13.76
N ALA A 152 0.15 -19.14 14.42
CA ALA A 152 1.04 -18.18 13.77
C ALA A 152 2.08 -18.90 12.89
N VAL A 153 2.69 -19.99 13.37
CA VAL A 153 3.62 -20.82 12.56
C VAL A 153 2.95 -21.29 11.27
N ARG A 154 1.80 -21.96 11.37
CA ARG A 154 1.06 -22.48 10.19
C ARG A 154 0.68 -21.37 9.22
N LYS A 155 0.36 -20.18 9.73
CA LYS A 155 0.03 -19.01 8.90
C LYS A 155 1.24 -18.44 8.19
N ALA A 156 2.37 -18.29 8.90
CA ALA A 156 3.62 -17.87 8.31
C ALA A 156 4.08 -18.84 7.20
N GLU A 157 4.02 -20.15 7.45
CA GLU A 157 4.32 -21.19 6.44
C GLU A 157 3.42 -21.06 5.21
N SER A 158 2.09 -20.93 5.41
CA SER A 158 1.14 -20.76 4.30
C SER A 158 1.43 -19.53 3.44
N TYR A 159 1.90 -18.43 4.05
CA TYR A 159 2.30 -17.23 3.32
C TYR A 159 3.57 -17.46 2.50
N LEU A 160 4.58 -18.09 3.09
CA LEU A 160 5.85 -18.39 2.43
C LEU A 160 5.70 -19.41 1.29
N GLU A 161 4.67 -20.27 1.32
CA GLU A 161 4.29 -21.14 0.20
C GLU A 161 3.69 -20.38 -0.98
N LEU A 162 2.99 -19.27 -0.72
CA LEU A 162 2.29 -18.49 -1.75
C LEU A 162 3.18 -17.43 -2.38
N SER A 163 3.97 -16.72 -1.58
CA SER A 163 4.83 -15.63 -2.03
C SER A 163 6.01 -15.40 -1.10
N ALA A 164 7.07 -14.79 -1.64
CA ALA A 164 8.22 -14.40 -0.83
C ALA A 164 7.91 -13.19 0.07
N PHE A 165 8.42 -13.23 1.29
CA PHE A 165 8.30 -12.18 2.29
C PHE A 165 9.64 -11.92 2.98
N SER A 166 9.85 -10.67 3.40
CA SER A 166 10.85 -10.37 4.41
C SER A 166 10.39 -10.86 5.78
N ARG A 167 11.33 -11.12 6.70
CA ARG A 167 10.98 -11.49 8.08
C ARG A 167 10.08 -10.44 8.71
N SER A 168 10.45 -9.17 8.60
CA SER A 168 9.71 -8.06 9.20
C SER A 168 8.33 -7.89 8.55
N GLY A 169 8.25 -7.99 7.22
CA GLY A 169 7.00 -7.90 6.48
C GLY A 169 6.02 -9.02 6.84
N LEU A 170 6.50 -10.25 7.02
CA LEU A 170 5.64 -11.35 7.43
C LEU A 170 5.15 -11.20 8.88
N ILE A 171 5.98 -10.70 9.79
CA ILE A 171 5.56 -10.38 11.16
C ILE A 171 4.46 -9.31 11.15
N GLN A 172 4.62 -8.25 10.34
CA GLN A 172 3.63 -7.20 10.20
C GLN A 172 2.31 -7.74 9.61
N GLN A 173 2.38 -8.62 8.61
CA GLN A 173 1.22 -9.27 8.02
C GLN A 173 0.42 -10.08 9.06
N LEU A 174 1.10 -10.90 9.86
CA LEU A 174 0.44 -11.68 10.92
C LEU A 174 -0.11 -10.78 12.02
N THR A 175 0.61 -9.72 12.39
CA THR A 175 0.13 -8.74 13.38
C THR A 175 -1.13 -8.03 12.89
N PHE A 176 -1.19 -7.66 11.61
CA PHE A 176 -2.39 -7.08 10.97
C PHE A 176 -3.58 -8.05 10.98
N GLU A 177 -3.32 -9.36 10.89
CA GLU A 177 -4.34 -10.41 11.02
C GLU A 177 -4.79 -10.70 12.46
N GLY A 178 -4.25 -9.97 13.44
CA GLY A 178 -4.69 -10.02 14.83
C GLY A 178 -3.89 -10.95 15.72
N PHE A 179 -2.77 -11.50 15.25
CA PHE A 179 -1.80 -12.12 16.15
C PHE A 179 -1.15 -11.05 17.04
N SER A 180 -0.82 -11.41 18.29
CA SER A 180 0.03 -10.54 19.10
C SER A 180 1.40 -10.40 18.42
N PRO A 181 2.11 -9.26 18.58
CA PRO A 181 3.45 -9.10 18.01
C PRO A 181 4.42 -10.22 18.42
N GLU A 182 4.27 -10.72 19.66
CA GLU A 182 5.07 -11.82 20.21
C GLU A 182 4.77 -13.15 19.52
N ASP A 183 3.48 -13.49 19.34
CA ASP A 183 3.08 -14.71 18.64
C ASP A 183 3.42 -14.66 17.15
N ALA A 184 3.30 -13.49 16.52
CA ALA A 184 3.66 -13.29 15.12
C ALA A 184 5.17 -13.47 14.92
N ALA A 185 5.99 -12.83 15.75
CA ALA A 185 7.45 -13.00 15.72
C ALA A 185 7.84 -14.46 15.97
N TYR A 186 7.27 -15.09 16.99
CA TYR A 186 7.48 -16.51 17.25
C TYR A 186 7.09 -17.37 16.03
N GLY A 187 5.92 -17.13 15.46
CA GLY A 187 5.40 -17.86 14.31
C GLY A 187 6.35 -17.82 13.11
N VAL A 188 6.82 -16.62 12.78
CA VAL A 188 7.76 -16.38 11.68
C VAL A 188 9.12 -17.03 11.95
N ASP A 189 9.64 -16.93 13.17
CA ASP A 189 10.95 -17.49 13.53
C ASP A 189 10.97 -19.02 13.53
N GLN A 190 9.86 -19.65 13.89
CA GLN A 190 9.76 -21.11 13.87
C GLN A 190 9.62 -21.71 12.47
N THR A 191 9.35 -20.91 11.43
CA THR A 191 9.27 -21.42 10.05
C THR A 191 10.62 -21.96 9.55
N GLY A 192 11.74 -21.52 10.13
CA GLY A 192 13.07 -21.87 9.66
C GLY A 192 13.40 -21.34 8.26
N ALA A 193 12.67 -20.32 7.79
CA ALA A 193 12.89 -19.73 6.49
C ALA A 193 14.29 -19.14 6.36
N ASP A 194 14.93 -19.39 5.20
CA ASP A 194 16.14 -18.68 4.81
C ASP A 194 15.76 -17.33 4.21
N TRP A 195 16.02 -16.25 4.95
CA TRP A 195 15.63 -14.89 4.56
C TRP A 195 16.40 -14.37 3.34
N ASN A 196 17.62 -14.85 3.11
CA ASN A 196 18.37 -14.56 1.89
C ASN A 196 17.70 -15.22 0.67
N GLU A 197 17.25 -16.47 0.83
CA GLU A 197 16.50 -17.17 -0.22
C GLU A 197 15.13 -16.52 -0.47
N GLN A 198 14.45 -16.03 0.56
CA GLN A 198 13.22 -15.25 0.39
C GLN A 198 13.47 -13.95 -0.38
N ALA A 199 14.57 -13.23 -0.10
CA ALA A 199 14.94 -12.04 -0.85
C ALA A 199 15.21 -12.36 -2.33
N ALA A 200 15.92 -13.45 -2.63
CA ALA A 200 16.17 -13.89 -4.01
C ALA A 200 14.88 -14.25 -4.76
N LYS A 201 13.95 -14.97 -4.12
CA LYS A 201 12.63 -15.27 -4.70
C LYS A 201 11.82 -14.00 -4.98
N LYS A 202 11.85 -13.04 -4.05
CA LYS A 202 11.15 -11.77 -4.21
C LYS A 202 11.75 -10.93 -5.33
N ALA A 203 13.08 -10.86 -5.38
CA ALA A 203 13.83 -10.21 -6.45
C ALA A 203 13.46 -10.78 -7.83
N ALA A 204 13.42 -12.11 -7.94
CA ALA A 204 13.06 -12.80 -9.18
C ALA A 204 11.62 -12.48 -9.59
N SER A 205 10.67 -12.55 -8.65
CA SER A 205 9.27 -12.21 -8.90
C SER A 205 9.09 -10.77 -9.40
N TYR A 206 9.85 -9.81 -8.88
CA TYR A 206 9.82 -8.45 -9.38
C TYR A 206 10.31 -8.34 -10.83
N LEU A 207 11.40 -9.03 -11.17
CA LEU A 207 11.96 -9.04 -12.53
C LEU A 207 11.07 -9.75 -13.55
N GLU A 208 10.25 -10.71 -13.11
CA GLU A 208 9.23 -11.34 -13.97
C GLU A 208 8.11 -10.35 -14.37
N MET A 209 7.79 -9.39 -13.51
CA MET A 209 6.72 -8.42 -13.74
C MET A 209 7.20 -7.15 -14.45
N SER A 210 8.41 -6.68 -14.15
CA SER A 210 8.96 -5.45 -14.71
C SER A 210 10.49 -5.40 -14.61
N GLY A 211 11.13 -4.62 -15.47
CA GLY A 211 12.58 -4.39 -15.38
C GLY A 211 12.94 -3.48 -14.20
N PHE A 212 14.00 -3.84 -13.47
CA PHE A 212 14.61 -3.02 -12.43
C PHE A 212 16.11 -2.83 -12.68
N SER A 213 16.66 -1.71 -12.22
CA SER A 213 18.11 -1.57 -12.04
C SER A 213 18.54 -2.28 -10.74
N ARG A 214 19.85 -2.58 -10.60
CA ARG A 214 20.42 -3.16 -9.37
C ARG A 214 20.03 -2.36 -8.13
N GLN A 215 20.29 -1.05 -8.16
CA GLN A 215 19.97 -0.15 -7.05
C GLN A 215 18.46 -0.10 -6.79
N GLY A 216 17.64 0.06 -7.83
CA GLY A 216 16.19 0.15 -7.68
C GLY A 216 15.59 -1.12 -7.08
N LEU A 217 16.09 -2.30 -7.46
CA LEU A 217 15.62 -3.55 -6.87
C LEU A 217 16.09 -3.71 -5.42
N THR A 218 17.31 -3.26 -5.10
CA THR A 218 17.85 -3.26 -3.73
C THR A 218 17.01 -2.37 -2.82
N ASP A 219 16.69 -1.17 -3.28
CA ASP A 219 15.83 -0.21 -2.56
C ASP A 219 14.43 -0.77 -2.38
N GLN A 220 13.87 -1.43 -3.41
CA GLN A 220 12.55 -2.04 -3.36
C GLN A 220 12.47 -3.16 -2.31
N LEU A 221 13.46 -4.06 -2.27
CA LEU A 221 13.50 -5.13 -1.27
C LEU A 221 13.70 -4.56 0.14
N THR A 222 14.55 -3.54 0.28
CA THR A 222 14.75 -2.85 1.57
C THR A 222 13.46 -2.18 2.05
N PHE A 223 12.71 -1.55 1.14
CA PHE A 223 11.40 -0.97 1.45
C PHE A 223 10.37 -2.03 1.91
N GLU A 224 10.43 -3.23 1.34
CA GLU A 224 9.62 -4.37 1.79
C GLU A 224 10.11 -5.00 3.10
N GLY A 225 11.15 -4.46 3.71
CA GLY A 225 11.62 -4.83 5.04
C GLY A 225 12.66 -5.95 5.07
N PHE A 226 13.26 -6.30 3.93
CA PHE A 226 14.52 -7.06 3.94
C PHE A 226 15.65 -6.18 4.50
N SER A 227 16.59 -6.80 5.20
CA SER A 227 17.83 -6.11 5.57
C SER A 227 18.64 -5.79 4.32
N ALA A 228 19.53 -4.79 4.41
CA ALA A 228 20.40 -4.42 3.30
C ALA A 228 21.20 -5.63 2.76
N ALA A 229 21.72 -6.48 3.66
CA ALA A 229 22.46 -7.68 3.28
C ALA A 229 21.60 -8.72 2.54
N GLU A 230 20.35 -8.93 2.97
CA GLU A 230 19.41 -9.84 2.30
C GLU A 230 18.99 -9.28 0.93
N ALA A 231 18.71 -7.98 0.85
CA ALA A 231 18.39 -7.30 -0.41
C ALA A 231 19.55 -7.43 -1.41
N ASP A 232 20.78 -7.10 -0.99
CA ASP A 232 21.99 -7.23 -1.80
C ASP A 232 22.21 -8.67 -2.27
N TYR A 233 21.99 -9.65 -1.39
CA TYR A 233 22.04 -11.07 -1.74
C TYR A 233 21.01 -11.41 -2.81
N GLY A 234 19.74 -11.01 -2.59
CA GLY A 234 18.63 -11.30 -3.49
C GLY A 234 18.85 -10.74 -4.90
N VAL A 235 19.27 -9.47 -4.98
CA VAL A 235 19.60 -8.80 -6.24
C VAL A 235 20.77 -9.49 -6.95
N SER A 236 21.82 -9.86 -6.21
CA SER A 236 22.96 -10.57 -6.79
C SER A 236 22.59 -11.97 -7.30
N LYS A 237 21.65 -12.66 -6.66
CA LYS A 237 21.19 -13.99 -7.08
C LYS A 237 20.41 -13.99 -8.40
N VAL A 238 19.76 -12.90 -8.74
CA VAL A 238 19.04 -12.75 -10.00
C VAL A 238 19.89 -12.17 -11.13
N GLY A 239 21.21 -12.05 -10.91
CA GLY A 239 22.19 -11.63 -11.93
C GLY A 239 22.29 -10.13 -12.13
N LEU A 240 21.73 -9.32 -11.24
CA LEU A 240 21.87 -7.88 -11.24
C LEU A 240 23.02 -7.39 -10.38
#